data_AF-A0A1Y6D6K9-F1
#
_entry.id   AF-A0A1Y6D6K9-F1
#
_cell.length_a   1.000
_cell.length_b   1.000
_cell.length_c   1.000
_cell.angle_alpha   90.00
_cell.angle_beta   90.00
_cell.angle_gamma   90.00
#
_symmetry.space_group_name_H-M   'P 1'
#
loop_
_entity.id
_entity.type
_entity.pdbx_description
1 polymer ?
#
loop_
_entity_poly.entity_id
_entity_poly.type
_entity_poly.pdbx_seq_one_letter_code
_entity_poly.pdbx_strand_id
1 'polypeptide(L)'
;MIKDLFKFGKEDVYMWSGLGIFSLIMILALSLISSTGLVVKDLIGLAVVMVLPGYVIVKLYLDNMVISENMTKNPIINKAIDKFIVSMGCSIATIVPINYLWKYLLDMGIADSKGDLMGTVEDEMIYSGSASWRALFTVILVIGVAIGVKIYQAKKAGNPQA
;
A
#
# COMPACT_ATOMS: atom_id res chain seq x y z
N MET A 1 11.81 -3.25 -17.53
CA MET A 1 11.07 -2.24 -16.76
C MET A 1 9.95 -2.83 -15.91
N ILE A 2 8.82 -3.28 -16.47
CA ILE A 2 7.80 -4.02 -15.68
C ILE A 2 8.37 -5.33 -15.12
N LYS A 3 9.24 -5.99 -15.89
CA LYS A 3 9.99 -7.17 -15.45
C LYS A 3 10.81 -6.90 -14.19
N ASP A 4 11.27 -5.66 -13.97
CA ASP A 4 12.05 -5.30 -12.79
C ASP A 4 11.15 -5.06 -11.57
N LEU A 5 9.88 -4.67 -11.76
CA LEU A 5 8.86 -4.71 -10.69
C LEU A 5 8.68 -6.14 -10.15
N PHE A 6 8.74 -7.14 -11.02
CA PHE A 6 8.61 -8.55 -10.67
C PHE A 6 9.92 -9.22 -10.23
N LYS A 7 11.08 -8.56 -10.39
CA LYS A 7 12.34 -9.04 -9.83
C LYS A 7 12.38 -8.72 -8.34
N PHE A 8 12.29 -9.74 -7.50
CA PHE A 8 12.45 -9.60 -6.06
C PHE A 8 13.93 -9.63 -5.70
N GLY A 9 14.44 -8.50 -5.21
CA GLY A 9 15.78 -8.40 -4.62
C GLY A 9 15.83 -8.99 -3.21
N LYS A 10 17.04 -9.16 -2.67
CA LYS A 10 17.22 -9.64 -1.30
C LYS A 10 16.57 -8.68 -0.30
N GLU A 11 16.70 -7.38 -0.53
CA GLU A 11 16.08 -6.33 0.27
C GLU A 11 14.54 -6.37 0.23
N ASP A 12 13.94 -6.76 -0.90
CA ASP A 12 12.49 -6.92 -1.00
C ASP A 12 12.04 -8.11 -0.13
N VAL A 13 12.78 -9.22 -0.20
CA VAL A 13 12.52 -10.40 0.63
C VAL A 13 12.62 -10.05 2.11
N TYR A 14 13.66 -9.33 2.55
CA TYR A 14 13.80 -8.90 3.94
C TYR A 14 12.66 -7.97 4.37
N MET A 15 12.24 -7.04 3.51
CA MET A 15 11.12 -6.14 3.80
C MET A 15 9.81 -6.91 4.01
N TRP A 16 9.46 -7.77 3.05
CA TRP A 16 8.20 -8.52 3.07
C TRP A 16 8.19 -9.62 4.13
N SER A 17 9.32 -10.30 4.37
CA SER A 17 9.43 -11.27 5.47
C SER A 17 9.37 -10.58 6.84
N GLY A 18 10.01 -9.43 7.00
CA GLY A 18 9.90 -8.62 8.22
C GLY A 18 8.46 -8.19 8.50
N LEU A 19 7.75 -7.71 7.46
CA LEU A 19 6.32 -7.40 7.56
C LEU A 19 5.50 -8.63 7.93
N GLY A 20 5.74 -9.78 7.29
CA GLY A 20 5.02 -11.02 7.57
C GLY A 20 5.24 -11.56 8.99
N ILE A 21 6.47 -11.50 9.50
CA ILE A 21 6.79 -11.92 10.87
C ILE A 21 6.15 -10.97 11.88
N PHE A 22 6.28 -9.65 11.68
CA PHE A 22 5.66 -8.65 12.54
C PHE A 22 4.13 -8.83 12.56
N SER A 23 3.54 -9.03 11.40
CA SER A 23 2.12 -9.32 11.23
C SER A 23 1.69 -10.53 12.05
N LEU A 24 2.40 -11.65 11.94
CA LEU A 24 2.10 -12.87 12.68
C LEU A 24 2.18 -12.67 14.20
N ILE A 25 3.20 -11.94 14.68
CA ILE A 25 3.34 -11.60 16.10
C ILE A 25 2.14 -10.78 16.58
N MET A 26 1.70 -9.81 15.78
CA MET A 26 0.52 -9.00 16.10
C MET A 26 -0.76 -9.82 16.15
N ILE A 27 -0.95 -10.80 15.24
CA ILE A 27 -2.10 -11.73 15.34
C ILE A 27 -2.04 -12.46 16.67
N LEU A 28 -0.91 -13.10 16.97
CA LEU A 28 -0.79 -13.92 18.17
C LEU A 28 -1.07 -13.08 19.42
N ALA A 29 -0.51 -11.87 19.50
CA ALA A 29 -0.77 -10.94 20.60
C ALA A 29 -2.25 -10.54 20.69
N LEU A 30 -2.90 -10.18 19.57
CA LEU A 30 -4.31 -9.76 19.55
C LEU A 30 -5.28 -10.92 19.78
N SER A 31 -4.96 -12.13 19.31
CA SER A 31 -5.72 -13.35 19.56
C SER A 31 -5.63 -13.81 21.01
N LEU A 32 -4.57 -13.46 21.74
CA LEU A 32 -4.45 -13.72 23.18
C LEU A 32 -5.27 -12.72 24.01
N ILE A 33 -5.56 -11.53 23.48
CA ILE A 33 -6.23 -10.44 24.20
C ILE A 33 -7.72 -10.33 23.84
N SER A 34 -8.11 -10.69 22.61
CA SER A 34 -9.49 -10.58 22.13
C SER A 34 -10.16 -11.95 21.93
N SER A 35 -11.44 -12.06 22.26
CA SER A 35 -12.28 -13.25 21.99
C SER A 35 -12.70 -13.39 20.51
N THR A 36 -12.28 -12.45 19.67
CA THR A 36 -12.53 -12.42 18.24
C THR A 36 -11.52 -13.30 17.51
N GLY A 37 -12.02 -14.27 16.72
CA GLY A 37 -11.21 -15.21 15.96
C GLY A 37 -10.21 -14.56 14.99
N LEU A 38 -9.23 -15.36 14.57
CA LEU A 38 -8.14 -15.06 13.64
C LEU A 38 -8.44 -13.92 12.64
N VAL A 39 -7.81 -12.76 12.88
CA VAL A 39 -7.96 -11.49 12.13
C VAL A 39 -7.10 -11.49 10.86
N VAL A 40 -7.14 -12.58 10.09
CA VAL A 40 -6.30 -12.75 8.89
C VAL A 40 -6.70 -11.79 7.76
N LYS A 41 -7.98 -11.43 7.67
CA LYS A 41 -8.52 -10.50 6.66
C LYS A 41 -7.90 -9.11 6.78
N ASP A 42 -7.78 -8.59 8.00
CA ASP A 42 -7.27 -7.23 8.21
C ASP A 42 -5.76 -7.15 8.00
N LEU A 43 -5.06 -8.28 8.12
CA LEU A 43 -3.64 -8.37 7.78
C LEU A 43 -3.36 -8.36 6.30
N ILE A 44 -4.14 -9.12 5.54
CA ILE A 44 -4.08 -9.07 4.08
C ILE A 44 -4.42 -7.65 3.63
N GLY A 45 -5.45 -7.05 4.23
CA GLY A 45 -5.80 -5.67 3.94
C GLY A 45 -4.69 -4.67 4.32
N LEU A 46 -4.00 -4.84 5.45
CA LEU A 46 -2.84 -4.00 5.78
C LEU A 46 -1.71 -4.14 4.75
N ALA A 47 -1.32 -5.35 4.37
CA ALA A 47 -0.26 -5.57 3.39
C ALA A 47 -0.65 -5.04 1.99
N VAL A 48 -1.88 -5.33 1.53
CA VAL A 48 -2.36 -5.02 0.18
C VAL A 48 -2.80 -3.57 0.03
N VAL A 49 -3.44 -3.00 1.04
CA VAL A 49 -3.98 -1.63 0.99
C VAL A 49 -2.94 -0.62 1.45
N MET A 50 -2.21 -0.91 2.53
CA MET A 50 -1.33 0.08 3.16
C MET A 50 0.11 -0.02 2.71
N VAL A 51 0.63 -1.20 2.33
CA VAL A 51 2.05 -1.34 1.99
C VAL A 51 2.26 -1.46 0.48
N LEU A 52 1.46 -2.28 -0.21
CA LEU A 52 1.64 -2.60 -1.63
C LEU A 52 1.66 -1.39 -2.58
N PRO A 53 0.71 -0.43 -2.55
CA PRO A 53 0.73 0.70 -3.51
C PRO A 53 1.96 1.58 -3.32
N GLY A 54 2.34 1.85 -2.06
CA GLY A 54 3.57 2.57 -1.74
C GLY A 54 4.82 1.82 -2.18
N TYR A 55 4.87 0.50 -1.96
CA TYR A 55 5.96 -0.36 -2.41
C TYR A 55 6.15 -0.33 -3.91
N VAL A 56 5.07 -0.39 -4.68
CA VAL A 56 5.12 -0.30 -6.15
C VAL A 56 5.70 1.04 -6.58
N ILE A 57 5.30 2.15 -5.96
CA ILE A 57 5.85 3.48 -6.25
C ILE A 57 7.35 3.52 -5.92
N VAL A 58 7.74 3.04 -4.74
CA VAL A 58 9.15 3.02 -4.34
C VAL A 58 9.97 2.19 -5.31
N LYS A 59 9.51 1.01 -5.68
CA LYS A 59 10.22 0.13 -6.61
C LYS A 59 10.34 0.71 -8.02
N LEU A 60 9.33 1.45 -8.48
CA LEU A 60 9.33 2.03 -9.83
C LEU A 60 10.14 3.33 -9.92
N TYR A 61 10.17 4.12 -8.86
CA TYR A 61 10.67 5.50 -8.92
C TYR A 61 11.81 5.80 -7.95
N LEU A 62 11.90 5.09 -6.83
CA LEU A 62 12.73 5.45 -5.68
C LEU A 62 13.63 4.29 -5.21
N ASP A 63 13.86 3.28 -6.05
CA ASP A 63 14.60 2.05 -5.69
C ASP A 63 16.09 2.29 -5.36
N ASN A 64 16.61 3.45 -5.78
CA ASN A 64 17.97 3.90 -5.51
C ASN A 64 18.08 4.78 -4.26
N MET A 65 16.98 5.11 -3.57
CA MET A 65 17.04 5.91 -2.36
C MET A 65 17.64 5.12 -1.20
N VAL A 66 18.61 5.74 -0.53
CA VAL A 66 19.20 5.26 0.72
C VAL A 66 19.10 6.41 1.71
N ILE A 67 18.42 6.18 2.81
CA ILE A 67 18.14 7.18 3.86
C ILE A 67 18.81 6.75 5.16
N SER A 68 18.75 5.45 5.47
CA SER A 68 19.26 4.88 6.71
C SER A 68 20.71 4.40 6.55
N GLU A 69 21.62 5.33 6.36
CA GLU A 69 23.04 5.02 6.51
C GLU A 69 23.32 4.77 8.01
N ASN A 70 23.82 3.57 8.34
CA ASN A 70 24.26 3.13 9.69
C ASN A 70 23.22 2.67 10.73
N MET A 71 21.97 2.37 10.39
CA MET A 71 21.04 1.78 11.39
C MET A 71 21.38 0.34 11.78
N THR A 72 21.89 -0.45 10.82
CA THR A 72 22.30 -1.84 11.04
C THR A 72 23.67 -2.08 10.40
N LYS A 73 24.44 -3.03 10.95
CA LYS A 73 25.72 -3.50 10.37
C LYS A 73 25.60 -4.09 8.96
N ASN A 74 24.38 -4.45 8.53
CA ASN A 74 24.12 -5.02 7.20
C ASN A 74 23.43 -3.98 6.30
N PRO A 75 24.07 -3.55 5.19
CA PRO A 75 23.52 -2.52 4.29
C PRO A 75 22.23 -2.97 3.57
N ILE A 76 22.04 -4.28 3.39
CA ILE A 76 20.82 -4.83 2.75
C ILE A 76 19.60 -4.61 3.65
N ILE A 77 19.78 -4.76 4.97
CA ILE A 77 18.70 -4.55 5.96
C ILE A 77 18.34 -3.08 6.02
N ASN A 78 19.32 -2.18 5.99
CA ASN A 78 19.09 -0.74 5.96
C ASN A 78 18.26 -0.34 4.73
N LYS A 79 18.62 -0.87 3.54
CA LYS A 79 17.84 -0.64 2.32
C LYS A 79 16.42 -1.22 2.41
N ALA A 80 16.24 -2.36 3.06
CA ALA A 80 14.91 -2.94 3.29
C ALA A 80 14.04 -2.07 4.22
N ILE A 81 14.64 -1.50 5.26
CA ILE A 81 13.95 -0.58 6.18
C ILE A 81 13.60 0.73 5.46
N ASP A 82 14.52 1.29 4.67
CA ASP A 82 14.24 2.49 3.86
C ASP A 82 13.09 2.24 2.89
N LYS A 83 13.13 1.10 2.18
CA LYS A 83 12.03 0.68 1.31
C LYS A 83 10.73 0.61 2.08
N PHE A 84 10.71 0.03 3.28
CA PHE A 84 9.49 -0.06 4.11
C PHE A 84 8.96 1.33 4.50
N ILE A 85 9.81 2.19 5.07
CA ILE A 85 9.42 3.52 5.58
C ILE A 85 8.90 4.40 4.43
N VAL A 86 9.65 4.46 3.33
CA VAL A 86 9.24 5.26 2.17
C VAL A 86 7.97 4.68 1.53
N SER A 87 7.81 3.35 1.51
CA SER A 87 6.57 2.73 1.01
C SER A 87 5.38 3.13 1.87
N MET A 88 5.51 3.12 3.20
CA MET A 88 4.47 3.58 4.11
C MET A 88 4.12 5.05 3.87
N GLY A 89 5.14 5.92 3.75
CA GLY A 89 4.95 7.34 3.47
C GLY A 89 4.24 7.60 2.13
N CYS A 90 4.70 6.96 1.06
CA CYS A 90 4.09 7.06 -0.27
C CYS A 90 2.65 6.52 -0.28
N SER A 91 2.40 5.43 0.44
CA SER A 91 1.06 4.85 0.54
C SER A 91 0.10 5.78 1.27
N ILE A 92 0.49 6.32 2.43
CA ILE A 92 -0.34 7.30 3.16
C ILE A 92 -0.62 8.53 2.28
N ALA A 93 0.41 9.06 1.61
CA ALA A 93 0.28 10.23 0.76
C ALA A 93 -0.60 10.01 -0.49
N THR A 94 -0.81 8.76 -0.92
CA THR A 94 -1.61 8.44 -2.11
C THR A 94 -2.99 7.88 -1.78
N ILE A 95 -3.08 6.96 -0.81
CA ILE A 95 -4.33 6.30 -0.42
C ILE A 95 -5.23 7.25 0.38
N VAL A 96 -4.68 8.01 1.34
CA VAL A 96 -5.50 8.85 2.23
C VAL A 96 -6.22 9.97 1.46
N PRO A 97 -5.57 10.75 0.58
CA PRO A 97 -6.27 11.81 -0.15
C PRO A 97 -7.33 11.27 -1.11
N ILE A 98 -7.08 10.14 -1.79
CA ILE A 98 -8.04 9.56 -2.73
C ILE A 98 -9.26 8.99 -1.98
N ASN A 99 -9.05 8.34 -0.84
CA ASN A 99 -10.16 7.87 -0.01
C ASN A 99 -10.94 9.04 0.61
N TYR A 100 -10.29 10.14 0.96
CA TYR A 100 -10.97 11.36 1.39
C TYR A 100 -11.81 11.97 0.26
N LEU A 101 -11.27 12.01 -0.96
CA LEU A 101 -12.01 12.45 -2.15
C LEU A 101 -13.22 11.56 -2.42
N TRP A 102 -13.08 10.24 -2.28
CA TRP A 102 -14.20 9.30 -2.39
C TRP A 102 -15.32 9.62 -1.40
N LYS A 103 -14.96 9.86 -0.13
CA LYS A 103 -15.92 10.26 0.90
C LYS A 103 -16.61 11.57 0.51
N TYR A 104 -15.84 12.59 0.13
CA TYR A 104 -16.37 13.88 -0.26
C TYR A 104 -17.30 13.83 -1.48
N LEU A 105 -16.92 13.09 -2.53
CA LEU A 105 -17.73 12.93 -3.75
C LEU A 105 -19.01 12.13 -3.51
N LEU A 106 -18.98 11.11 -2.65
CA LEU A 106 -20.18 10.35 -2.29
C LEU A 106 -21.10 11.16 -1.38
N ASP A 107 -20.54 11.90 -0.42
CA ASP A 107 -21.29 12.77 0.49
C ASP A 107 -21.97 13.91 -0.28
N MET A 108 -21.33 14.48 -1.31
CA MET A 108 -21.96 15.50 -2.15
C MET A 108 -22.83 14.94 -3.28
N GLY A 109 -22.52 13.75 -3.80
CA GLY A 109 -23.24 13.14 -4.92
C GLY A 109 -24.51 12.38 -4.54
N ILE A 110 -24.64 11.96 -3.28
CA ILE A 110 -25.75 11.14 -2.78
C ILE A 110 -26.62 11.90 -1.75
N ALA A 111 -26.20 13.08 -1.28
CA ALA A 111 -26.98 13.92 -0.37
C ALA A 111 -28.35 14.37 -0.91
N ASP A 112 -28.61 14.25 -2.22
CA ASP A 112 -29.90 14.60 -2.83
C ASP A 112 -30.82 13.41 -3.16
N SER A 113 -30.39 12.16 -2.91
CA SER A 113 -31.19 10.98 -3.23
C SER A 113 -31.27 10.04 -2.03
N LYS A 114 -32.33 10.23 -1.24
CA LYS A 114 -32.81 9.26 -0.24
C LYS A 114 -32.88 7.85 -0.83
N GLY A 115 -32.36 6.88 -0.07
CA GLY A 115 -32.71 5.46 -0.20
C GLY A 115 -31.51 4.54 -0.45
N ASP A 116 -30.91 4.03 0.62
CA ASP A 116 -30.42 2.64 0.76
C ASP A 116 -29.80 1.94 -0.47
N LEU A 117 -28.88 2.59 -1.18
CA LEU A 117 -28.14 1.94 -2.29
C LEU A 117 -26.62 1.95 -2.13
N MET A 118 -26.09 2.79 -1.25
CA MET A 118 -24.69 2.77 -0.84
C MET A 118 -24.68 3.14 0.63
N GLY A 119 -24.35 2.15 1.48
CA GLY A 119 -24.46 2.25 2.94
C GLY A 119 -24.06 3.61 3.47
N THR A 120 -24.85 4.08 4.44
CA THR A 120 -24.54 5.23 5.28
C THR A 120 -23.06 5.23 5.62
N VAL A 121 -22.49 6.43 5.70
CA VAL A 121 -21.11 6.70 6.09
C VAL A 121 -20.93 6.42 7.59
N GLU A 122 -21.49 5.32 8.07
CA GLU A 122 -21.18 4.73 9.35
C GLU A 122 -19.95 3.86 9.15
N ASP A 123 -18.81 4.43 9.52
CA ASP A 123 -17.73 3.73 10.22
C ASP A 123 -17.23 2.40 9.64
N GLU A 124 -17.27 2.19 8.33
CA GLU A 124 -16.26 1.34 7.69
C GLU A 124 -14.93 2.08 7.78
N MET A 125 -14.31 1.94 8.96
CA MET A 125 -13.05 2.50 9.37
C MET A 125 -12.05 2.45 8.21
N ILE A 126 -11.88 3.60 7.57
CA ILE A 126 -10.86 3.87 6.55
C ILE A 126 -9.45 3.58 7.12
N TYR A 127 -9.33 3.48 8.45
CA TYR A 127 -8.13 3.14 9.22
C TYR A 127 -8.02 1.68 9.66
N SER A 128 -9.05 0.82 9.51
CA SER A 128 -8.99 -0.54 10.06
C SER A 128 -8.13 -1.50 9.26
N GLY A 129 -7.59 -1.08 8.11
CA GLY A 129 -6.92 -2.00 7.19
C GLY A 129 -7.87 -3.04 6.62
N SER A 130 -9.19 -2.88 6.78
CA SER A 130 -10.16 -3.78 6.16
C SER A 130 -10.12 -3.61 4.64
N ALA A 131 -10.00 -4.73 3.92
CA ALA A 131 -10.04 -4.77 2.46
C ALA A 131 -11.47 -4.50 1.94
N SER A 132 -11.97 -3.28 2.14
CA SER A 132 -13.22 -2.83 1.53
C SER A 132 -13.03 -2.72 0.01
N TRP A 133 -14.10 -2.93 -0.76
CA TRP A 133 -14.06 -2.78 -2.22
C TRP A 133 -13.50 -1.40 -2.64
N ARG A 134 -13.82 -0.35 -1.89
CA ARG A 134 -13.34 1.02 -2.13
C ARG A 134 -11.81 1.11 -1.97
N ALA A 135 -11.28 0.54 -0.89
CA ALA A 135 -9.84 0.51 -0.65
C ALA A 135 -9.11 -0.28 -1.75
N LEU A 136 -9.63 -1.43 -2.16
CA LEU A 136 -9.07 -2.23 -3.25
C LEU A 136 -9.10 -1.49 -4.59
N PHE A 137 -10.18 -0.76 -4.88
CA PHE A 137 -10.28 0.07 -6.09
C PHE A 137 -9.23 1.19 -6.09
N THR A 138 -9.08 1.90 -4.97
CA THR A 138 -8.05 2.93 -4.81
C THR A 138 -6.65 2.37 -5.02
N VAL A 139 -6.36 1.18 -4.47
CA VAL A 139 -5.06 0.50 -4.67
C VAL A 139 -4.81 0.21 -6.15
N ILE A 140 -5.80 -0.37 -6.85
CA ILE A 140 -5.69 -0.66 -8.29
C ILE A 140 -5.45 0.62 -9.08
N LEU A 141 -6.16 1.71 -8.74
CA LEU A 141 -6.01 3.00 -9.40
C LEU A 141 -4.61 3.58 -9.18
N VAL A 142 -4.12 3.61 -7.94
CA VAL A 142 -2.78 4.13 -7.60
C VAL A 142 -1.69 3.33 -8.30
N ILE A 143 -1.75 1.99 -8.23
CA ILE A 143 -0.79 1.11 -8.91
C ILE A 143 -0.87 1.30 -10.43
N GLY A 144 -2.08 1.33 -10.99
CA GLY A 144 -2.31 1.50 -12.43
C GLY A 144 -1.77 2.83 -12.95
N VAL A 145 -2.02 3.94 -12.23
CA VAL A 145 -1.46 5.26 -12.56
C VAL A 145 0.06 5.25 -12.44
N ALA A 146 0.62 4.69 -11.36
CA ALA A 146 2.06 4.62 -11.16
C ALA A 146 2.75 3.86 -12.30
N ILE A 147 2.20 2.73 -12.74
CA ILE A 147 2.71 1.98 -13.89
C ILE A 147 2.51 2.76 -15.19
N GLY A 148 1.33 3.33 -15.41
CA GLY A 148 0.99 4.08 -16.63
C GLY A 148 1.89 5.29 -16.85
N VAL A 149 2.17 6.08 -15.81
CA VAL A 149 3.09 7.21 -15.84
C VAL A 149 4.50 6.76 -16.23
N LYS A 150 4.96 5.61 -15.70
CA LYS A 150 6.29 5.08 -16.01
C LYS A 150 6.38 4.67 -17.48
N ILE A 151 5.36 4.00 -18.00
CA ILE A 151 5.27 3.62 -19.43
C ILE A 151 5.27 4.87 -20.32
N TYR A 152 4.52 5.91 -19.93
CA TYR A 152 4.49 7.17 -20.67
C TYR A 152 5.86 7.86 -20.70
N GLN A 153 6.57 7.91 -19.57
CA GLN A 153 7.92 8.46 -19.49
C GLN A 153 8.92 7.65 -20.35
N ALA A 154 8.83 6.31 -20.33
CA ALA A 154 9.68 5.45 -21.15
C ALA A 154 9.46 5.66 -22.67
N LYS A 155 8.18 5.79 -23.09
CA LYS A 155 7.84 6.13 -24.47
C LYS A 155 8.37 7.51 -24.88
N LYS A 156 8.24 8.51 -23.99
CA LYS A 156 8.74 9.87 -24.25
C LYS A 156 10.27 9.94 -24.33
N ALA A 157 10.97 9.09 -23.58
CA ALA A 157 12.42 9.01 -23.59
C ALA A 157 13.00 8.25 -24.80
N GLY A 158 12.17 7.77 -25.72
CA GLY A 158 12.63 7.12 -26.96
C GLY A 158 13.23 5.73 -26.75
N ASN A 159 12.91 5.05 -25.65
CA ASN A 159 13.42 3.71 -25.35
C ASN A 159 12.30 2.66 -25.55
N PRO A 160 12.15 2.06 -26.75
CA PRO A 160 11.03 1.19 -27.10
C PRO A 160 11.11 -0.23 -26.51
N GLN A 161 12.13 -0.55 -25.71
CA GLN A 161 12.18 -1.78 -24.89
C GLN A 161 11.51 -1.62 -23.51
N ALA A 162 10.51 -0.73 -23.44
CA ALA A 162 9.68 -0.44 -22.26
C ALA A 162 8.99 -1.68 -21.69
#